data_AF-A0A2G5XFG7-F1
#
_entry.id   AF-A0A2G5XFG7-F1
#
_cell.length_a   1.000
_cell.length_b   1.000
_cell.length_c   1.000
_cell.angle_alpha   90.00
_cell.angle_beta   90.00
_cell.angle_gamma   90.00
#
_symmetry.space_group_name_H-M   'P 1'
#
loop_
_entity.id
_entity.type
_entity.pdbx_description
1 polymer ?
#
loop_
_entity_poly.entity_id
_entity_poly.type
_entity_poly.pdbx_seq_one_letter_code
_entity_poly.pdbx_strand_id
1 'polypeptide(L)' 'MQNRSLLTNRERQIFTLLVDDFTTKEIAGQLTISEKTVRNHISNTIQKLGVSGRAQAIVELLRLGELQLN' A
#
# COMPACT_ATOMS: atom_id res chain seq x y z
N MET A 1 7.27 24.20 -2.45
CA MET A 1 7.73 23.13 -1.53
C MET A 1 7.19 21.82 -2.07
N GLN A 2 8.05 20.91 -2.58
CA GLN A 2 7.55 19.62 -3.06
C GLN A 2 7.16 18.78 -1.85
N ASN A 3 5.85 18.55 -1.67
CA ASN A 3 5.36 17.60 -0.69
C ASN A 3 5.72 16.20 -1.22
N ARG A 4 6.87 15.66 -0.80
CA ARG A 4 7.31 14.32 -1.21
C ARG A 4 6.42 13.31 -0.51
N SER A 5 5.40 12.83 -1.23
CA SER A 5 4.60 11.67 -0.86
C SER A 5 5.52 10.50 -0.50
N LEU A 6 5.32 9.89 0.68
CA LEU A 6 6.11 8.75 1.15
C LEU A 6 5.87 7.52 0.26
N LEU A 7 4.63 7.37 -0.20
CA LEU A 7 4.22 6.32 -1.13
C LEU A 7 4.43 6.76 -2.57
N THR A 8 4.84 5.83 -3.42
CA THR A 8 4.65 5.96 -4.86
C THR A 8 3.17 5.84 -5.22
N ASN A 9 2.78 6.30 -6.41
CA ASN A 9 1.40 6.17 -6.88
C ASN A 9 0.90 4.71 -6.88
N ARG A 10 1.77 3.74 -7.21
CA ARG A 10 1.39 2.32 -7.20
C ARG A 10 1.25 1.75 -5.79
N GLU A 11 2.13 2.13 -4.87
CA GLU A 11 2.00 1.71 -3.47
C GLU A 11 0.73 2.29 -2.86
N ARG A 12 0.41 3.56 -3.13
CA ARG A 12 -0.84 4.19 -2.70
C ARG A 12 -2.06 3.42 -3.21
N GLN A 13 -2.14 3.15 -4.51
CA GLN A 13 -3.25 2.38 -5.09
C GLN A 13 -3.42 1.00 -4.44
N ILE A 14 -2.31 0.28 -4.25
CA ILE A 14 -2.36 -1.05 -3.62
C ILE A 14 -2.86 -0.95 -2.17
N PHE A 15 -2.37 0.01 -1.39
CA PHE A 15 -2.77 0.15 0.00
C PHE A 15 -4.19 0.69 0.17
N THR A 16 -4.68 1.53 -0.74
CA THR A 16 -6.11 1.91 -0.78
C THR A 16 -6.99 0.68 -1.00
N LEU A 17 -6.66 -0.17 -1.98
CA LEU A 17 -7.43 -1.40 -2.21
C LEU A 17 -7.31 -2.40 -1.04
N LEU A 18 -6.18 -2.44 -0.34
CA LEU A 18 -6.07 -3.26 0.87
C LEU A 18 -6.96 -2.74 2.00
N VAL A 19 -7.14 -1.42 2.11
CA VAL A 19 -8.07 -0.81 3.09
C VAL A 19 -9.52 -1.15 2.74
N ASP A 20 -9.85 -1.21 1.44
CA ASP A 20 -11.16 -1.63 0.93
C ASP A 20 -11.35 -3.18 0.94
N ASP A 21 -10.52 -3.91 1.70
CA ASP A 21 -10.56 -5.36 1.91
C ASP A 21 -10.33 -6.24 0.66
N PHE A 22 -9.71 -5.70 -0.40
CA PHE A 22 -9.33 -6.51 -1.56
C PHE A 22 -8.14 -7.43 -1.26
N THR A 23 -8.22 -8.66 -1.75
CA THR A 23 -7.11 -9.63 -1.73
C THR A 23 -6.02 -9.26 -2.73
N THR A 24 -4.80 -9.77 -2.55
CA THR A 24 -3.71 -9.53 -3.52
C THR A 24 -4.02 -10.03 -4.93
N LYS A 25 -4.91 -11.03 -5.05
CA LYS A 25 -5.39 -11.56 -6.33
C LYS A 25 -6.34 -10.59 -7.02
N GLU A 26 -7.30 -10.02 -6.29
CA GLU A 26 -8.22 -9.02 -6.84
C GLU A 26 -7.48 -7.74 -7.21
N ILE A 27 -6.57 -7.27 -6.36
CA ILE A 27 -5.70 -6.11 -6.64
C ILE A 27 -4.88 -6.34 -7.91
N ALA A 28 -4.29 -7.53 -8.05
CA ALA A 28 -3.54 -7.90 -9.24
C ALA A 28 -4.40 -7.81 -10.51
N GLY A 29 -5.64 -8.31 -10.46
CA GLY A 29 -6.61 -8.20 -11.53
C GLY A 29 -6.95 -6.75 -11.88
N GLN A 30 -7.31 -5.94 -10.89
CA GLN A 30 -7.68 -4.53 -11.08
C GLN A 30 -6.53 -3.68 -11.65
N LEU A 31 -5.31 -3.92 -11.20
CA LEU A 31 -4.14 -3.16 -11.61
C LEU A 31 -3.42 -3.75 -12.84
N THR A 32 -3.91 -4.88 -13.37
CA THR A 32 -3.31 -5.61 -14.51
C THR A 32 -1.82 -5.93 -14.29
N ILE A 33 -1.50 -6.46 -13.10
CA ILE A 33 -0.15 -6.90 -12.72
C ILE A 33 -0.20 -8.28 -12.07
N SER A 34 0.95 -8.91 -11.85
CA SER A 34 0.98 -10.19 -11.13
C SER A 34 0.75 -10.02 -9.63
N GLU A 35 0.20 -11.02 -8.95
CA GLU A 35 0.13 -11.04 -7.49
C GLU A 35 1.49 -10.90 -6.82
N LYS A 36 2.55 -11.45 -7.45
CA LYS A 36 3.93 -11.30 -6.99
C LYS A 36 4.35 -9.83 -7.01
N THR A 37 3.97 -9.08 -8.04
CA THR A 37 4.23 -7.64 -8.15
C THR A 37 3.50 -6.87 -7.03
N VAL A 38 2.23 -7.20 -6.76
CA VAL A 38 1.48 -6.62 -5.63
C VAL A 38 2.20 -6.87 -4.31
N ARG A 39 2.58 -8.14 -4.03
CA ARG A 39 3.31 -8.50 -2.80
C ARG A 39 4.64 -7.75 -2.69
N ASN A 40 5.37 -7.58 -3.79
CA ASN A 40 6.63 -6.83 -3.79
C ASN A 40 6.42 -5.36 -3.40
N HIS A 41 5.38 -4.69 -3.93
CA HIS A 41 5.05 -3.32 -3.52
C HIS A 41 4.68 -3.23 -2.03
N ILE A 42 3.93 -4.21 -1.51
CA ILE A 42 3.59 -4.29 -0.08
C ILE A 42 4.88 -4.44 0.75
N SER A 43 5.75 -5.39 0.40
CA SER A 43 7.02 -5.62 1.10
C SER A 43 7.93 -4.39 1.08
N ASN A 44 8.05 -3.71 -0.06
CA ASN A 44 8.82 -2.49 -0.18
C ASN A 44 8.26 -1.38 0.72
N THR A 45 6.94 -1.25 0.80
CA THR A 45 6.28 -0.26 1.65
C THR A 45 6.50 -0.56 3.14
N ILE A 46 6.37 -1.84 3.53
CA ILE A 46 6.67 -2.30 4.89
C ILE A 46 8.12 -1.96 5.27
N GLN A 47 9.07 -2.24 4.37
CA GLN A 47 10.49 -1.92 4.59
C GLN A 47 10.73 -0.41 4.69
N LYS A 48 10.11 0.40 3.80
CA LYS A 48 10.19 1.86 3.84
C LYS A 48 9.68 2.45 5.16
N LEU A 49 8.62 1.88 5.72
CA LEU A 49 8.02 2.31 6.98
C LEU A 49 8.75 1.75 8.21
N GLY A 50 9.63 0.75 8.05
CA GLY A 50 10.33 0.11 9.15
C GLY A 50 9.41 -0.71 10.08
N VAL A 51 8.26 -1.18 9.57
CA VAL A 51 7.27 -1.94 10.35
C VAL A 51 7.35 -3.44 10.06
N SER A 52 6.71 -4.27 10.89
CA SER A 52 6.84 -5.74 10.84
C SER A 52 5.81 -6.44 9.95
N GLY A 53 4.83 -5.71 9.39
CA GLY A 53 3.81 -6.36 8.56
C GLY A 53 2.78 -5.41 7.96
N ARG A 54 1.90 -5.99 7.10
CA ARG A 54 0.90 -5.23 6.33
C ARG A 54 -0.08 -4.44 7.21
N ALA A 55 -0.52 -5.02 8.33
CA ALA A 55 -1.48 -4.38 9.22
C ALA A 55 -0.85 -3.14 9.89
N GLN A 56 0.39 -3.27 10.37
CA GLN A 56 1.14 -2.13 10.92
C GLN A 56 1.41 -1.07 9.85
N ALA A 57 1.71 -1.48 8.61
CA ALA A 57 1.89 -0.54 7.51
C ALA A 57 0.61 0.26 7.23
N ILE A 58 -0.56 -0.37 7.21
CA ILE A 58 -1.85 0.33 7.05
C ILE A 58 -2.05 1.35 8.19
N VAL A 59 -1.86 0.92 9.44
CA VAL A 59 -2.00 1.82 10.62
C VAL A 59 -1.05 3.01 10.54
N GLU A 60 0.22 2.79 10.18
CA GLU A 60 1.21 3.86 10.06
C GLU A 60 0.85 4.83 8.94
N LEU A 61 0.41 4.34 7.78
CA LEU A 61 0.02 5.18 6.65
C LEU A 61 -1.24 6.00 6.94
N LEU A 62 -2.19 5.47 7.71
CA LEU A 62 -3.33 6.24 8.22
C LEU A 62 -2.87 7.35 9.18
N ARG A 63 -1.95 7.03 10.11
CA ARG A 63 -1.39 8.02 11.05
C ARG A 63 -0.65 9.15 10.32
N LEU A 64 0.09 8.82 9.27
CA LEU A 64 0.84 9.78 8.46
C LEU A 64 -0.04 10.60 7.51
N GLY A 65 -1.34 10.28 7.39
CA GLY A 65 -2.24 10.93 6.44
C GLY A 65 -1.99 10.52 4.97
N GLU A 66 -1.24 9.44 4.76
CA GLU A 66 -0.97 8.85 3.44
C GLU A 66 -2.11 7.94 2.96
N LEU A 67 -2.98 7.49 3.86
CA LEU A 67 -4.22 6.78 3.53
C LEU A 67 -5.39 7.42 4.27
N GLN A 68 -6.59 7.17 3.77
CA GLN A 68 -7.86 7.54 4.41
C GLN A 68 -8.78 6.32 4.40
N LEU A 69 -9.63 6.22 5.43
CA LEU A 69 -10.75 5.28 5.44
C LEU A 69 -11.92 5.96 4.74
N ASN A 70 -12.57 5.26 3.81
CA ASN A 70 -13.79 5.72 3.14
C ASN A 70 -15.01 5.62 4.06
#